data_AF-A0A8S2XTG5-F1
#
_entry.id   AF-A0A8S2XTG5-F1
#
_cell.length_a   1.000
_cell.length_b   1.000
_cell.length_c   1.000
_cell.angle_alpha   90.00
_cell.angle_beta   90.00
_cell.angle_gamma   90.00
#
_symmetry.space_group_name_H-M   'P 1'
#
loop_
_entity.id
_entity.type
_entity.pdbx_description
1 polymer ?
#
loop_
_entity_poly.entity_id
_entity_poly.type
_entity_poly.pdbx_seq_one_letter_code
_entity_poly.pdbx_strand_id
1 'polypeptide(L)' 'MFTLHCQTAKDIRKHSYHPSEDELLLMAATQFRVISGLNQGNLHIIQLEETRPPHPLLQPVPIVIPPPIKPFSS' A
#
# COMPACT_ATOMS: atom_id res chain seq x y z
N MET A 1 -12.75 14.53 -6.83
CA MET A 1 -11.45 14.57 -6.11
C MET A 1 -11.54 13.65 -4.90
N PHE A 2 -10.46 12.94 -4.59
CA PHE A 2 -10.35 12.13 -3.38
C PHE A 2 -9.24 12.68 -2.49
N THR A 3 -9.47 12.66 -1.18
CA THR A 3 -8.45 12.93 -0.18
C THR A 3 -8.29 11.68 0.66
N LEU A 4 -7.07 11.16 0.74
CA LEU A 4 -6.78 9.87 1.38
C LEU A 4 -5.98 10.12 2.66
N HIS A 5 -6.48 9.61 3.79
CA HIS A 5 -5.70 9.42 5.00
C HIS A 5 -5.25 7.95 5.03
N CYS A 6 -3.98 7.67 4.75
CA CYS A 6 -3.44 6.33 4.64
C CYS A 6 -2.05 6.21 5.27
N GLN A 7 -1.68 4.99 5.66
CA GLN A 7 -0.43 4.65 6.35
C GLN A 7 0.43 3.67 5.55
N THR A 8 -0.15 2.89 4.63
CA THR A 8 0.56 1.80 3.95
C THR A 8 1.08 2.14 2.56
N ALA A 9 0.78 3.34 2.05
CA ALA A 9 1.22 3.81 0.74
C ALA A 9 2.75 3.79 0.61
N LYS A 10 3.24 3.55 -0.61
CA LYS A 10 4.67 3.47 -0.93
C LYS A 10 5.08 4.62 -1.81
N ASP A 11 6.12 5.34 -1.40
CA ASP A 11 6.79 6.31 -2.26
C ASP A 11 7.51 5.57 -3.39
N ILE A 12 7.11 5.85 -4.63
CA ILE A 12 7.67 5.23 -5.82
C ILE A 12 8.44 6.22 -6.71
N ARG A 13 8.73 7.43 -6.23
CA ARG A 13 9.43 8.46 -7.02
C ARG A 13 10.73 7.98 -7.64
N LYS A 14 11.50 7.19 -6.88
CA LYS A 14 12.80 6.63 -7.32
C LYS A 14 12.66 5.50 -8.34
N HIS A 15 11.44 5.06 -8.62
CA HIS A 15 11.12 3.94 -9.52
C HIS A 15 10.15 4.36 -10.63
N SER A 16 9.74 5.63 -10.66
CA SER A 16 8.84 6.20 -11.67
C SER A 16 9.63 6.83 -12.81
N TYR A 17 9.03 6.84 -14.00
CA TYR A 17 9.56 7.56 -15.16
C TYR A 17 9.47 9.09 -14.97
N HIS A 18 8.60 9.56 -14.07
CA HIS A 18 8.39 10.96 -13.73
C HIS A 18 8.70 11.23 -12.24
N PRO A 19 9.98 11.28 -11.84
CA PRO A 19 10.36 11.37 -10.43
C PRO A 19 10.01 12.71 -9.76
N SER A 20 9.60 13.72 -10.54
CA SER A 20 9.14 15.02 -10.06
C SER A 20 7.72 15.00 -9.50
N GLU A 21 6.94 13.95 -9.79
CA GLU A 21 5.62 13.78 -9.21
C GLU A 21 5.73 13.19 -7.81
N ASP A 22 4.95 13.68 -6.85
CA ASP A 22 4.90 13.09 -5.51
C ASP A 22 3.99 11.85 -5.48
N GLU A 23 4.30 10.89 -6.37
CA GLU A 23 3.51 9.70 -6.60
C GLU A 23 3.66 8.69 -5.44
N LEU A 24 2.51 8.32 -4.88
CA LEU A 24 2.40 7.29 -3.85
C LEU A 24 1.55 6.13 -4.37
N LEU A 25 2.09 4.91 -4.27
CA LEU A 25 1.40 3.70 -4.69
C LEU A 25 0.62 3.07 -3.53
N LEU A 26 -0.67 2.85 -3.73
CA LEU A 26 -1.51 2.05 -2.84
C LEU A 26 -1.35 0.57 -3.19
N MET A 27 -1.33 -0.29 -2.18
CA MET A 27 -1.35 -1.73 -2.41
C MET A 27 -2.71 -2.15 -2.97
N ALA A 28 -2.70 -3.20 -3.79
CA ALA A 28 -3.94 -3.78 -4.27
C ALA A 28 -4.82 -4.20 -3.08
N ALA A 29 -6.13 -3.97 -3.23
CA ALA A 29 -7.13 -4.28 -2.21
C ALA A 29 -6.95 -3.57 -0.85
N THR A 30 -6.25 -2.43 -0.81
CA THR A 30 -6.35 -1.50 0.34
C THR A 30 -7.80 -1.07 0.53
N GLN A 31 -8.30 -1.17 1.76
CA GLN A 31 -9.68 -0.84 2.11
C GLN A 31 -9.76 0.56 2.69
N PHE A 32 -10.84 1.27 2.36
CA PHE A 32 -11.09 2.62 2.84
C PHE A 32 -12.53 2.77 3.32
N ARG A 33 -12.71 3.60 4.35
CA ARG A 33 -14.01 4.09 4.79
C ARG A 33 -14.19 5.53 4.34
N VAL A 34 -15.36 5.85 3.79
CA VAL A 34 -15.77 7.25 3.55
C VAL A 34 -16.02 7.92 4.89
N ILE A 35 -15.26 8.99 5.18
CA ILE A 35 -15.40 9.74 6.43
C ILE A 35 -16.10 11.09 6.23
N SER A 36 -16.02 11.66 5.02
CA SER A 36 -16.67 12.93 4.70
C SER A 36 -16.85 13.09 3.18
N GLY A 37 -17.79 13.96 2.80
CA GLY A 37 -18.02 14.36 1.42
C GLY A 37 -18.40 15.83 1.36
N LEU A 38 -17.79 16.56 0.43
CA LEU A 38 -18.15 17.94 0.09
C LEU A 38 -18.57 17.99 -1.38
N ASN A 39 -19.79 18.49 -1.62
CA ASN A 39 -20.28 18.79 -2.95
C ASN A 39 -20.19 20.29 -3.19
N GLN A 40 -19.45 20.69 -4.21
CA GLN A 40 -19.25 22.08 -4.60
C GLN A 40 -19.50 22.23 -6.10
N GLY A 41 -20.79 22.26 -6.46
CA GLY A 41 -21.24 22.38 -7.85
C GLY A 41 -20.99 21.10 -8.65
N ASN A 42 -20.07 21.16 -9.62
CA ASN A 42 -19.64 20.01 -10.41
C ASN A 42 -18.47 19.24 -9.78
N LEU A 43 -17.98 19.67 -8.61
CA LEU A 43 -16.87 19.04 -7.91
C LEU A 43 -17.37 18.27 -6.68
N HIS A 44 -17.15 16.96 -6.68
CA HIS A 44 -17.30 16.12 -5.50
C HIS A 44 -15.93 15.85 -4.89
N ILE A 45 -15.77 16.18 -3.61
CA ILE A 45 -14.57 15.90 -2.82
C ILE A 45 -14.94 14.85 -1.79
N ILE A 46 -14.34 13.66 -1.87
CA ILE A 46 -14.60 12.56 -0.95
C ILE A 46 -13.36 12.31 -0.10
N GLN A 47 -13.52 12.33 1.22
CA GLN A 47 -12.47 12.00 2.16
C GLN A 47 -12.57 10.52 2.55
N LEU A 48 -11.44 9.84 2.45
CA LEU A 48 -11.29 8.41 2.68
C LEU A 48 -10.23 8.18 3.75
N GLU A 49 -10.52 7.28 4.69
CA GLU A 49 -9.56 6.82 5.69
C GLU A 49 -9.27 5.33 5.48
N GLU A 50 -7.98 4.98 5.42
CA GLU A 50 -7.53 3.60 5.29
C GLU A 50 -7.98 2.78 6.51
N THR A 51 -8.60 1.64 6.25
CA THR A 51 -9.01 0.69 7.28
C THR A 51 -8.17 -0.57 7.21
N ARG A 52 -7.97 -1.20 8.37
CA ARG A 52 -7.38 -2.55 8.39
C ARG A 52 -8.37 -3.54 7.81
N PRO A 53 -7.96 -4.40 6.86
CA PRO A 53 -8.83 -5.44 6.33
C PRO A 53 -9.20 -6.42 7.45
N PRO A 54 -10.43 -6.98 7.43
CA PRO A 54 -10.90 -7.89 8.48
C PRO A 54 -10.11 -9.20 8.52
N HIS A 55 -9.52 -9.59 7.38
CA HIS A 55 -8.68 -10.77 7.25
C HIS A 55 -7.44 -10.45 6.41
N PRO A 56 -6.28 -11.06 6.70
CA PRO A 56 -5.11 -10.95 5.85
C PRO A 56 -5.41 -11.48 4.44
N LEU A 57 -5.11 -10.67 3.42
CA LEU A 57 -5.31 -11.07 2.02
C LEU A 57 -4.19 -11.96 1.48
N LEU A 58 -3.04 -11.94 2.15
CA LEU A 58 -1.87 -12.73 1.80
C LEU A 58 -1.53 -13.67 2.95
N GLN A 59 -1.23 -14.92 2.60
CA GLN A 59 -0.63 -15.87 3.53
C GLN A 59 0.83 -15.47 3.79
N PRO A 60 1.35 -15.65 5.03
CA PRO A 60 2.77 -15.47 5.30
C PRO A 60 3.61 -16.37 4.40
N VAL A 61 4.71 -15.86 3.85
CA VAL A 61 5.66 -16.70 3.12
C VAL A 61 6.36 -17.61 4.13
N PRO A 62 6.36 -18.94 3.94
CA PRO A 62 7.08 -19.85 4.83
C PRO A 62 8.56 -19.48 4.85
N ILE A 63 9.12 -19.28 6.05
CA ILE A 63 10.56 -19.12 6.20
C ILE A 63 11.18 -20.50 6.01
N VAL A 64 11.72 -20.77 4.82
CA VAL A 64 12.56 -21.94 4.59
C VAL A 64 13.91 -21.65 5.23
N ILE A 65 14.15 -22.22 6.41
CA ILE A 65 15.49 -22.19 7.01
C ILE A 65 16.39 -23.06 6.12
N PRO A 66 17.42 -22.50 5.47
CA PRO A 66 18.31 -23.31 4.65
C PRO A 66 19.00 -24.35 5.54
N PRO A 67 19.25 -25.58 5.04
CA PRO A 67 19.95 -26.60 5.81
C PRO A 67 21.35 -26.08 6.19
N PRO A 68 21.91 -26.55 7.33
CA PRO A 68 23.25 -26.17 7.73
C PRO A 68 24.24 -26.51 6.61
N ILE A 69 25.08 -25.55 6.24
CA ILE A 69 26.16 -25.74 5.27
C ILE A 69 27.07 -26.83 5.83
N LYS A 70 27.10 -28.01 5.20
CA LYS A 70 28.06 -29.05 5.56
C LYS A 70 29.46 -28.55 5.21
N PRO A 71 30.44 -28.65 6.13
CA PRO A 71 31.82 -28.33 5.79
C PRO A 71 32.27 -29.24 4.65
N PHE A 72 32.88 -28.63 3.64
CA PHE A 72 33.49 -29.33 2.52
C PHE A 72 34.66 -30.15 3.07
N SER A 73 34.52 -31.48 3.11
CA SER A 73 35.64 -32.37 3.43
C SER A 73 36.52 -32.50 2.19
N SER A 74 37.68 -31.85 2.21
CA SER A 74 38.79 -32.01 1.27
C SER A 74 39.48 -33.35 1.40
#